data_AF-A0A355FVG3-F1
#
_entry.id   AF-A0A355FVG3-F1
#
_cell.length_a   1.000
_cell.length_b   1.000
_cell.length_c   1.000
_cell.angle_alpha   90.00
_cell.angle_beta   90.00
_cell.angle_gamma   90.00
#
_symmetry.space_group_name_H-M   'P 1'
#
loop_
_entity.id
_entity.type
_entity.pdbx_description
1 polymer ?
#
loop_
_entity_poly.entity_id
_entity_poly.type
_entity_poly.pdbx_seq_one_letter_code
_entity_poly.pdbx_strand_id
1 'polypeptide(L)'
;MKLLILLVVVLGLVAAVQLSKVYQLSISLRGKREEDISEADNRMNGGAWLAFMVVFYASFIWLLVRYGSYGTPPASEHGLVVDQLMNFNMAIIFVVFFIVNTLLFWFSAKYYYRADRKARFFAHDNKLELVWTVIPSVVLAVIIAYGLRTWNQMTGPAADDALRVELYSKQFDWTARYAGNDGEFGLANYNLITPLNALGIVTEDGIESALEEIEGKIIKVENEIAYEKGHLLAEREALMAQLDEGHGHHGHADHAEHSDEDHGHADHE
;
A
#
# COMPACT_ATOMS: atom_id res chain seq x y z
N MET A 1 -23.93 35.85 -39.47
CA MET A 1 -23.68 34.45 -39.06
C MET A 1 -23.87 34.22 -37.56
N LYS A 2 -23.21 34.97 -36.65
CA LYS A 2 -23.36 34.79 -35.19
C LYS A 2 -24.80 34.95 -34.65
N LEU A 3 -25.59 35.86 -35.22
CA LEU A 3 -26.98 36.12 -34.79
C LEU A 3 -27.96 34.98 -35.15
N LEU A 4 -27.80 34.37 -36.32
CA LEU A 4 -28.59 33.21 -36.76
C LEU A 4 -28.30 31.97 -35.90
N ILE A 5 -27.03 31.73 -35.56
CA ILE A 5 -26.64 30.63 -34.69
C ILE A 5 -27.25 30.80 -33.29
N LEU A 6 -27.22 32.02 -32.74
CA LEU A 6 -27.82 32.32 -31.44
C LEU A 6 -29.35 32.09 -31.44
N LEU A 7 -30.03 32.50 -32.50
CA LEU A 7 -31.48 32.34 -32.64
C LEU A 7 -31.88 30.85 -32.74
N VAL A 8 -31.11 30.05 -33.49
CA VAL A 8 -31.31 28.59 -33.58
C VAL A 8 -31.08 27.90 -32.23
N VAL A 9 -30.03 28.28 -31.48
CA VAL A 9 -29.76 27.72 -30.14
C VAL A 9 -30.88 28.08 -29.17
N VAL A 10 -31.35 29.32 -29.16
CA VAL A 10 -32.47 29.76 -28.31
C VAL A 10 -33.76 29.01 -28.67
N LEU A 11 -34.07 28.86 -29.96
CA LEU A 11 -35.22 28.06 -30.40
C LEU A 11 -35.09 26.58 -30.01
N GLY A 12 -33.89 26.00 -30.11
CA GLY A 12 -33.62 24.63 -29.66
C GLY A 12 -33.84 24.44 -28.16
N LEU A 13 -33.39 25.39 -27.35
CA LEU A 13 -33.63 25.40 -25.90
C LEU A 13 -35.12 25.53 -25.57
N VAL A 14 -35.83 26.45 -26.23
CA VAL A 14 -37.28 26.62 -26.04
C VAL A 14 -38.04 25.36 -26.45
N ALA A 15 -37.67 24.74 -27.56
CA ALA A 15 -38.24 23.47 -28.00
C ALA A 15 -38.01 22.36 -26.98
N ALA A 16 -36.80 22.23 -26.44
CA ALA A 16 -36.47 21.24 -25.41
C ALA A 16 -37.30 21.45 -24.13
N VAL A 17 -37.45 22.70 -23.68
CA VAL A 17 -38.29 23.04 -22.51
C VAL A 17 -39.77 22.74 -22.78
N GLN A 18 -40.29 23.05 -23.97
CA GLN A 18 -41.67 22.73 -24.33
C GLN A 18 -41.92 21.22 -24.40
N LEU A 19 -40.99 20.46 -24.99
CA LEU A 19 -41.03 18.99 -25.02
C LEU A 19 -41.04 18.40 -23.60
N SER A 20 -40.21 18.92 -22.71
CA SER A 20 -40.20 18.52 -21.29
C SER A 20 -41.54 18.79 -20.61
N LYS A 21 -42.13 19.98 -20.81
CA LYS A 21 -43.46 20.31 -20.25
C LYS A 21 -44.57 19.43 -20.81
N VAL A 22 -44.58 19.15 -22.11
CA VAL A 22 -45.57 18.26 -22.75
C VAL A 22 -45.45 16.84 -22.20
N TYR A 23 -44.22 16.37 -22.01
CA TYR A 23 -43.95 15.06 -21.41
C TYR A 23 -44.47 14.97 -19.96
N GLN A 24 -44.17 15.98 -19.13
CA GLN A 24 -44.70 16.08 -17.75
C GLN A 24 -46.23 16.09 -17.72
N LEU A 25 -46.87 16.85 -18.61
CA LEU A 25 -48.33 16.92 -18.71
C LEU A 25 -48.94 15.59 -19.20
N SER A 26 -48.27 14.91 -20.12
CA SER A 26 -48.70 13.59 -20.61
C SER A 26 -48.62 12.54 -19.51
N ILE A 27 -47.65 12.64 -18.60
CA ILE A 27 -47.51 11.76 -17.43
C ILE A 27 -48.60 12.07 -16.40
N SER A 28 -48.84 13.35 -16.09
CA SER A 28 -49.84 13.75 -15.09
C SER A 28 -51.27 13.34 -15.50
N LEU A 29 -51.57 13.33 -16.80
CA LEU A 29 -52.84 12.84 -17.35
C LEU A 29 -52.98 11.31 -17.30
N ARG A 30 -51.89 10.57 -17.13
CA ARG A 30 -51.88 9.10 -17.09
C ARG A 30 -52.27 8.51 -15.73
N GLY A 31 -52.42 9.36 -14.69
CA GLY A 31 -52.82 8.94 -13.34
C GLY A 31 -51.84 7.97 -12.66
N LYS A 32 -50.62 7.82 -13.19
CA LYS A 32 -49.53 7.04 -12.59
C LYS A 32 -48.52 8.00 -11.98
N ARG A 33 -48.05 7.72 -10.78
CA ARG A 33 -47.00 8.54 -10.14
C ARG A 33 -45.69 8.32 -10.91
N GLU A 34 -44.84 9.34 -10.99
CA GLU A 34 -43.53 9.21 -11.68
C GLU A 34 -42.64 8.11 -11.07
N GLU A 35 -42.88 7.78 -9.79
CA GLU A 35 -42.20 6.72 -9.04
C GLU A 35 -42.71 5.29 -9.35
N ASP A 36 -43.81 5.13 -10.08
CA ASP A 36 -44.40 3.81 -10.35
C ASP A 36 -43.60 3.07 -11.43
N ILE A 37 -42.64 2.25 -11.00
CA ILE A 37 -41.83 1.42 -11.90
C ILE A 37 -42.71 0.33 -12.55
N SER A 38 -42.75 0.30 -13.88
CA SER A 38 -43.51 -0.71 -14.62
C SER A 38 -42.88 -2.10 -14.45
N GLU A 39 -43.70 -3.15 -14.46
CA GLU A 39 -43.19 -4.53 -14.49
C GLU A 39 -42.31 -4.78 -15.73
N ALA A 40 -42.61 -4.13 -16.85
CA ALA A 40 -41.80 -4.22 -18.06
C ALA A 40 -40.38 -3.68 -17.84
N ASP A 41 -40.24 -2.59 -17.08
CA ASP A 41 -38.95 -1.97 -16.76
C ASP A 41 -38.15 -2.88 -15.82
N ASN A 42 -38.81 -3.44 -14.79
CA ASN A 42 -38.17 -4.40 -13.89
C ASN A 42 -37.73 -5.68 -14.60
N ARG A 43 -38.52 -6.18 -15.55
CA ARG A 43 -38.16 -7.33 -16.39
C ARG A 43 -36.99 -7.01 -17.30
N MET A 44 -36.96 -5.83 -17.90
CA MET A 44 -35.84 -5.36 -18.70
C MET A 44 -34.56 -5.26 -17.85
N ASN A 45 -34.65 -4.66 -16.66
CA ASN A 45 -33.52 -4.56 -15.72
C ASN A 45 -33.02 -5.94 -15.29
N GLY A 46 -33.92 -6.89 -15.03
CA GLY A 46 -33.54 -8.28 -14.75
C GLY A 46 -32.79 -8.93 -15.92
N GLY A 47 -33.25 -8.71 -17.16
CA GLY A 47 -32.53 -9.15 -18.36
C GLY A 47 -31.18 -8.45 -18.54
N ALA A 48 -31.11 -7.14 -18.23
CA ALA A 48 -29.88 -6.35 -18.29
C ALA A 48 -28.82 -6.86 -17.32
N TRP A 49 -29.20 -7.33 -16.12
CA TRP A 49 -28.27 -7.98 -15.20
C TRP A 49 -27.63 -9.25 -15.77
N LEU A 50 -28.38 -10.06 -16.53
CA LEU A 50 -27.83 -11.24 -17.20
C LEU A 50 -26.93 -10.86 -18.37
N ALA A 51 -27.31 -9.85 -19.16
CA ALA A 51 -26.45 -9.33 -20.22
C ALA A 51 -25.15 -8.76 -19.65
N PHE A 52 -25.24 -8.01 -18.54
CA PHE A 52 -24.08 -7.48 -17.83
C PHE A 52 -23.18 -8.60 -17.30
N MET A 53 -23.74 -9.67 -16.74
CA MET A 53 -22.96 -10.85 -16.31
C MET A 53 -22.12 -11.42 -17.44
N VAL A 54 -22.69 -11.59 -18.64
CA VAL A 54 -21.96 -12.11 -19.80
C VAL A 54 -20.83 -11.16 -20.21
N VAL A 55 -21.11 -9.86 -20.31
CA VAL A 55 -20.11 -8.85 -20.65
C VAL A 55 -19.00 -8.79 -19.61
N PHE A 56 -19.36 -8.85 -18.32
CA PHE A 56 -18.44 -8.84 -17.20
C PHE A 56 -17.52 -10.06 -17.19
N TYR A 57 -18.05 -11.26 -17.47
CA TYR A 57 -17.21 -12.46 -17.58
C TYR A 57 -16.35 -12.46 -18.83
N ALA A 58 -16.87 -11.99 -19.96
CA ALA A 58 -16.07 -11.86 -21.17
C ALA A 58 -14.91 -10.88 -20.98
N SER A 59 -15.15 -9.72 -20.35
CA SER A 59 -14.10 -8.74 -20.06
C SER A 59 -13.08 -9.26 -19.05
N PHE A 60 -13.54 -9.92 -17.98
CA PHE A 60 -12.67 -10.53 -16.99
C PHE A 60 -11.77 -11.63 -17.59
N ILE A 61 -12.35 -12.56 -18.36
CA ILE A 61 -11.59 -13.62 -19.05
C ILE A 61 -10.60 -13.01 -20.05
N TRP A 62 -11.02 -11.98 -20.78
CA TRP A 62 -10.13 -11.26 -21.69
C TRP A 62 -8.94 -10.65 -20.95
N LEU A 63 -9.16 -10.01 -19.79
CA LEU A 63 -8.09 -9.47 -18.96
C LEU A 63 -7.14 -10.56 -18.47
N LEU A 64 -7.66 -11.70 -18.02
CA LEU A 64 -6.83 -12.84 -17.59
C LEU A 64 -5.99 -13.39 -18.74
N VAL A 65 -6.56 -13.58 -19.93
CA VAL A 65 -5.81 -14.09 -21.08
C VAL A 65 -4.77 -13.08 -21.56
N ARG A 66 -5.08 -11.78 -21.52
CA ARG A 66 -4.20 -10.74 -22.04
C ARG A 66 -3.08 -10.34 -21.08
N TYR A 67 -3.37 -10.32 -19.79
CA TYR A 67 -2.51 -9.75 -18.74
C TYR A 67 -2.22 -10.72 -17.58
N GLY A 68 -2.76 -11.94 -17.59
CA GLY A 68 -2.55 -12.92 -16.53
C GLY A 68 -1.13 -13.48 -16.46
N SER A 69 -0.32 -13.33 -17.51
CA SER A 69 1.11 -13.64 -17.47
C SER A 69 1.89 -12.45 -16.87
N TYR A 70 1.75 -12.23 -15.56
CA TYR A 70 2.42 -11.13 -14.85
C TYR A 70 3.77 -11.52 -14.22
N GLY A 71 4.09 -12.82 -14.16
CA GLY A 71 5.34 -13.33 -13.58
C GLY A 71 6.43 -13.58 -14.62
N THR A 72 7.68 -13.43 -14.23
CA THR A 72 8.81 -14.02 -14.95
C THR A 72 8.79 -15.54 -14.78
N PRO A 73 9.32 -16.32 -15.74
CA PRO A 73 9.48 -17.76 -15.56
C PRO A 73 10.27 -18.07 -14.27
N PRO A 74 9.98 -19.20 -13.59
CA PRO A 74 10.69 -19.56 -12.38
C PRO A 74 12.18 -19.79 -12.66
N ALA A 75 13.04 -19.20 -11.82
CA ALA A 75 14.49 -19.28 -11.94
C ALA A 75 15.13 -20.30 -10.96
N SER A 76 14.31 -21.03 -10.19
CA SER A 76 14.75 -22.07 -9.25
C SER A 76 13.67 -23.14 -9.09
N GLU A 77 14.06 -24.31 -8.55
CA GLU A 77 13.12 -25.37 -8.20
C GLU A 77 12.07 -24.88 -7.18
N HIS A 78 12.50 -24.07 -6.21
CA HIS A 78 11.58 -23.44 -5.25
C HIS A 78 10.59 -22.49 -5.93
N GLY A 79 11.04 -21.70 -6.92
CA GLY A 79 10.17 -20.81 -7.68
C GLY A 79 9.03 -21.56 -8.36
N LEU A 80 9.30 -22.73 -8.94
CA LEU A 80 8.26 -23.57 -9.54
C LEU A 80 7.19 -24.01 -8.53
N VAL A 81 7.61 -24.39 -7.31
CA VAL A 81 6.67 -24.81 -6.25
C VAL A 81 5.82 -23.61 -5.77
N VAL A 82 6.43 -22.43 -5.63
CA VAL A 82 5.70 -21.19 -5.30
C VAL A 82 4.67 -20.85 -6.37
N ASP A 83 5.05 -20.93 -7.65
CA ASP A 83 4.13 -20.67 -8.76
C ASP A 83 2.96 -21.65 -8.77
N GLN A 84 3.21 -22.93 -8.48
CA GLN A 84 2.15 -23.94 -8.34
C GLN A 84 1.21 -23.63 -7.17
N LEU A 85 1.76 -23.21 -6.02
CA LEU A 85 0.95 -22.79 -4.87
C LEU A 85 0.11 -21.55 -5.19
N MET A 86 0.68 -20.57 -5.90
CA MET A 86 -0.04 -19.38 -6.36
C MET A 86 -1.17 -19.75 -7.32
N ASN A 87 -0.90 -20.59 -8.32
CA ASN A 87 -1.89 -21.06 -9.28
C ASN A 87 -3.03 -21.83 -8.60
N PHE A 88 -2.71 -22.67 -7.61
CA PHE A 88 -3.71 -23.37 -6.80
C PHE A 88 -4.64 -22.38 -6.07
N ASN A 89 -4.09 -21.37 -5.42
CA ASN A 89 -4.88 -20.33 -4.73
C ASN A 89 -5.73 -19.51 -5.71
N MET A 90 -5.14 -19.09 -6.83
CA MET A 90 -5.88 -18.35 -7.87
C MET A 90 -7.03 -19.16 -8.45
N ALA A 91 -6.84 -20.46 -8.69
CA ALA A 91 -7.90 -21.33 -9.17
C ALA A 91 -9.08 -21.38 -8.19
N ILE A 92 -8.83 -21.51 -6.89
CA ILE A 92 -9.89 -21.48 -5.86
C ILE A 92 -10.63 -20.15 -5.88
N ILE A 93 -9.89 -19.04 -5.88
CA ILE A 93 -10.46 -17.68 -5.89
C ILE A 93 -11.34 -17.48 -7.13
N PHE A 94 -10.85 -17.86 -8.32
CA PHE A 94 -11.62 -17.72 -9.55
C PHE A 94 -12.89 -18.58 -9.55
N VAL A 95 -12.81 -19.84 -9.08
CA VAL A 95 -13.99 -20.71 -8.98
C VAL A 95 -15.05 -20.07 -8.08
N VAL A 96 -14.68 -19.61 -6.88
CA VAL A 96 -15.62 -18.95 -5.97
C VAL A 96 -16.15 -17.65 -6.56
N PHE A 97 -15.29 -16.84 -7.18
CA PHE A 97 -15.65 -15.61 -7.86
C PHE A 97 -16.75 -15.84 -8.91
N PHE A 98 -16.59 -16.81 -9.80
CA PHE A 98 -17.59 -17.10 -10.83
C PHE A 98 -18.90 -17.61 -10.20
N ILE A 99 -18.83 -18.49 -9.20
CA ILE A 99 -20.03 -19.02 -8.52
C ILE A 99 -20.81 -17.89 -7.84
N VAL A 100 -20.16 -17.09 -6.98
CA VAL A 100 -20.82 -16.05 -6.20
C VAL A 100 -21.39 -14.96 -7.11
N ASN A 101 -20.63 -14.49 -8.10
CA ASN A 101 -21.13 -13.49 -9.03
C ASN A 101 -22.30 -14.03 -9.88
N THR A 102 -22.25 -15.30 -10.30
CA THR A 102 -23.34 -15.90 -11.07
C THR A 102 -24.60 -15.92 -10.23
N LEU A 103 -24.51 -16.33 -8.96
CA LEU A 103 -25.64 -16.33 -8.04
C LEU A 103 -26.20 -14.93 -7.82
N LEU A 104 -25.34 -13.91 -7.64
CA LEU A 104 -25.78 -12.52 -7.45
C LEU A 104 -26.52 -11.98 -8.68
N PHE A 105 -25.95 -12.11 -9.88
CA PHE A 105 -26.60 -11.63 -11.11
C PHE A 105 -27.87 -12.43 -11.42
N TRP A 106 -27.83 -13.75 -11.24
CA TRP A 106 -29.00 -14.61 -11.46
C TRP A 106 -30.13 -14.31 -10.46
N PHE A 107 -29.82 -14.10 -9.18
CA PHE A 107 -30.84 -13.74 -8.19
C PHE A 107 -31.44 -12.37 -8.47
N SER A 108 -30.65 -11.37 -8.82
CA SER A 108 -31.15 -10.06 -9.27
C SER A 108 -32.09 -10.20 -10.48
N ALA A 109 -31.74 -11.07 -11.44
CA ALA A 109 -32.54 -11.31 -12.63
C ALA A 109 -33.78 -12.19 -12.39
N LYS A 110 -33.73 -13.15 -11.47
CA LYS A 110 -34.83 -14.09 -11.20
C LYS A 110 -35.86 -13.51 -10.24
N TYR A 111 -35.39 -12.74 -9.27
CA TYR A 111 -36.19 -12.18 -8.16
C TYR A 111 -36.40 -10.67 -8.29
N TYR A 112 -36.33 -10.12 -9.51
CA TYR A 112 -36.76 -8.75 -9.78
C TYR A 112 -38.20 -8.49 -9.28
N TYR A 113 -38.50 -7.25 -8.94
CA TYR A 113 -39.78 -6.86 -8.34
C TYR A 113 -40.97 -7.12 -9.26
N ARG A 114 -41.99 -7.80 -8.73
CA ARG A 114 -43.31 -7.96 -9.37
C ARG A 114 -44.40 -7.77 -8.34
N ALA A 115 -45.49 -7.09 -8.73
CA ALA A 115 -46.59 -6.78 -7.82
C ALA A 115 -47.35 -8.03 -7.32
N ASP A 116 -47.38 -9.10 -8.12
CA ASP A 116 -48.01 -10.38 -7.79
C ASP A 116 -47.15 -11.28 -6.88
N ARG A 117 -45.87 -10.96 -6.70
CA ARG A 117 -44.91 -11.78 -5.95
C ARG A 117 -44.59 -11.14 -4.62
N LYS A 118 -44.93 -11.84 -3.53
CA LYS A 118 -44.51 -11.46 -2.18
C LYS A 118 -43.16 -12.09 -1.85
N ALA A 119 -42.25 -11.30 -1.28
CA ALA A 119 -40.99 -11.81 -0.76
C ALA A 119 -41.27 -12.79 0.39
N ARG A 120 -40.65 -13.96 0.35
CA ARG A 120 -40.66 -14.88 1.49
C ARG A 120 -39.67 -14.35 2.52
N PHE A 121 -40.17 -13.96 3.68
CA PHE A 121 -39.30 -13.64 4.81
C PHE A 121 -38.74 -14.93 5.37
N PHE A 122 -37.41 -15.02 5.40
CA PHE A 122 -36.70 -16.20 5.83
C PHE A 122 -35.49 -15.74 6.64
N ALA A 123 -35.61 -15.83 7.97
CA ALA A 123 -34.67 -15.18 8.89
C ALA A 123 -33.41 -16.00 9.18
N HIS A 124 -33.50 -17.34 9.20
CA HIS A 124 -32.36 -18.21 9.47
C HIS A 124 -32.53 -19.57 8.77
N ASP A 125 -31.44 -20.14 8.25
CA ASP A 125 -31.35 -21.55 7.85
C ASP A 125 -30.05 -22.14 8.42
N ASN A 126 -30.16 -22.90 9.51
CA ASN A 126 -29.00 -23.53 10.12
C ASN A 126 -28.24 -24.46 9.14
N LYS A 127 -28.92 -25.05 8.16
CA LYS A 127 -28.25 -25.92 7.17
C LYS A 127 -27.45 -25.10 6.18
N LEU A 128 -27.98 -23.99 5.69
CA LEU A 128 -27.27 -23.10 4.77
C LEU A 128 -26.09 -22.43 5.46
N GLU A 129 -26.30 -21.99 6.70
CA GLU A 129 -25.27 -21.45 7.59
C GLU A 129 -24.12 -22.43 7.82
N LEU A 130 -24.45 -23.69 8.10
CA LEU A 130 -23.45 -24.74 8.25
C LEU A 130 -22.66 -24.94 6.96
N VAL A 131 -23.32 -24.98 5.81
CA VAL A 131 -22.66 -25.18 4.51
C VAL A 131 -21.66 -24.06 4.20
N TRP A 132 -22.07 -22.79 4.30
CA TRP A 132 -21.18 -21.67 4.00
C TRP A 132 -20.12 -21.42 5.06
N THR A 133 -20.21 -22.03 6.25
CA THR A 133 -19.19 -21.89 7.29
C THR A 133 -18.17 -23.02 7.21
N VAL A 134 -18.65 -24.26 7.05
CA VAL A 134 -17.80 -25.45 7.00
C VAL A 134 -16.97 -25.50 5.72
N ILE A 135 -17.57 -25.23 4.55
CA ILE A 135 -16.85 -25.32 3.27
C ILE A 135 -15.65 -24.36 3.26
N PRO A 136 -15.79 -23.05 3.53
CA PRO A 136 -14.63 -22.15 3.56
C PRO A 136 -13.60 -22.52 4.62
N SER A 137 -14.04 -23.01 5.78
CA SER A 137 -13.12 -23.45 6.84
C SER A 137 -12.25 -24.63 6.40
N VAL A 138 -12.85 -25.63 5.73
CA VAL A 138 -12.11 -26.78 5.19
C VAL A 138 -11.15 -26.35 4.08
N VAL A 139 -11.61 -25.52 3.14
CA VAL A 139 -10.76 -25.00 2.05
C VAL A 139 -9.57 -24.23 2.63
N LEU A 140 -9.79 -23.37 3.62
CA LEU A 140 -8.72 -22.63 4.29
C LEU A 140 -7.71 -23.57 4.98
N ALA A 141 -8.18 -24.60 5.68
CA ALA A 141 -7.31 -25.59 6.30
C ALA A 141 -6.40 -26.29 5.27
N VAL A 142 -6.93 -26.63 4.10
CA VAL A 142 -6.15 -27.21 2.99
C VAL A 142 -5.11 -26.22 2.46
N ILE A 143 -5.49 -24.95 2.26
CA ILE A 143 -4.57 -23.90 1.80
C ILE A 143 -3.42 -23.72 2.80
N ILE A 144 -3.73 -23.63 4.10
CA ILE A 144 -2.72 -23.46 5.16
C ILE A 144 -1.79 -24.67 5.21
N ALA A 145 -2.31 -25.89 5.17
CA ALA A 145 -1.49 -27.10 5.20
C ALA A 145 -0.54 -27.18 3.99
N TYR A 146 -1.04 -26.85 2.79
CA TYR A 146 -0.22 -26.84 1.59
C TYR A 146 0.84 -25.72 1.62
N GLY A 147 0.46 -24.53 2.08
CA GLY A 147 1.37 -23.40 2.26
C GLY A 147 2.49 -23.69 3.26
N LEU A 148 2.17 -24.25 4.43
CA LEU A 148 3.15 -24.63 5.45
C LEU A 148 4.12 -25.70 4.95
N ARG A 149 3.62 -26.70 4.21
CA ARG A 149 4.49 -27.72 3.61
C ARG A 149 5.48 -27.10 2.62
N THR A 150 5.00 -26.20 1.76
CA THR A 150 5.82 -25.49 0.78
C THR A 150 6.87 -24.62 1.46
N TRP A 151 6.46 -23.86 2.48
CA TRP A 151 7.36 -23.04 3.30
C TRP A 151 8.49 -23.89 3.90
N ASN A 152 8.15 -24.98 4.60
CA ASN A 152 9.14 -25.84 5.23
C ASN A 152 10.12 -26.48 4.24
N GLN A 153 9.67 -26.77 3.01
CA GLN A 153 10.55 -27.28 1.95
C GLN A 153 11.53 -26.21 1.44
N MET A 154 11.12 -24.94 1.45
CA MET A 154 11.95 -23.83 0.96
C MET A 154 12.89 -23.27 2.03
N THR A 155 12.47 -23.26 3.29
CA THR A 155 13.25 -22.71 4.42
C THR A 155 13.94 -23.80 5.23
N GLY A 156 14.05 -25.00 4.67
CA GLY A 156 14.81 -26.10 5.27
C GLY A 156 16.31 -25.80 5.31
N PRO A 157 17.10 -26.65 5.97
CA PRO A 157 18.54 -26.55 5.90
C PRO A 157 19.01 -26.66 4.44
N ALA A 158 20.04 -25.88 4.11
CA ALA A 158 20.71 -26.00 2.82
C ALA A 158 21.34 -27.39 2.67
N ALA A 159 21.57 -27.82 1.43
CA ALA A 159 22.32 -29.04 1.16
C ALA A 159 23.76 -28.92 1.68
N ASP A 160 24.37 -30.05 2.06
CA ASP A 160 25.72 -30.08 2.64
C ASP A 160 26.80 -29.55 1.67
N ASP A 161 26.54 -29.60 0.36
CA ASP A 161 27.40 -29.12 -0.72
C ASP A 161 27.01 -27.72 -1.24
N ALA A 162 26.12 -27.02 -0.55
CA ALA A 162 25.66 -25.70 -0.97
C ALA A 162 26.79 -24.65 -0.95
N LEU A 163 26.85 -23.83 -2.01
CA LEU A 163 27.77 -22.69 -2.08
C LEU A 163 27.43 -21.66 -1.00
N ARG A 164 28.38 -21.38 -0.11
CA ARG A 164 28.24 -20.36 0.93
C ARG A 164 28.61 -18.98 0.38
N VAL A 165 27.67 -18.05 0.45
CA VAL A 165 27.87 -16.64 0.10
C VAL A 165 27.46 -15.80 1.30
N GLU A 166 28.35 -14.92 1.76
CA GLU A 166 28.04 -13.92 2.76
C GLU A 166 27.70 -12.60 2.05
N LEU A 167 26.58 -11.99 2.43
CA LEU A 167 26.11 -10.75 1.85
C LEU A 167 26.10 -9.65 2.90
N TYR A 168 26.89 -8.60 2.67
CA TYR A 168 26.94 -7.42 3.51
C TYR A 168 26.09 -6.30 2.93
N SER A 169 25.14 -5.80 3.72
CA SER A 169 24.21 -4.74 3.33
C SER A 169 24.63 -3.38 3.88
N LYS A 170 24.71 -2.35 3.03
CA LYS A 170 24.90 -0.95 3.46
C LYS A 170 24.02 -0.01 2.62
N GLN A 171 23.82 1.23 3.06
CA GLN A 171 23.08 2.22 2.25
C GLN A 171 24.05 2.83 1.21
N PHE A 172 23.86 2.75 -0.11
CA PHE A 172 22.89 2.05 -0.94
C PHE A 172 23.61 0.98 -1.79
N ASP A 173 24.17 -0.03 -1.14
CA ASP A 173 25.07 -1.00 -1.77
C ASP A 173 25.03 -2.37 -1.08
N TRP A 174 25.38 -3.39 -1.84
CA TRP A 174 25.48 -4.77 -1.39
C TRP A 174 26.84 -5.32 -1.80
N THR A 175 27.58 -5.84 -0.84
CA THR A 175 28.87 -6.48 -1.12
C THR A 175 28.76 -7.95 -0.77
N ALA A 176 28.93 -8.82 -1.76
CA ALA A 176 28.94 -10.26 -1.56
C ALA A 176 30.38 -10.78 -1.49
N ARG A 177 30.65 -11.73 -0.59
CA ARG A 177 31.89 -12.51 -0.59
C ARG A 177 31.62 -14.00 -0.58
N TYR A 178 32.49 -14.73 -1.28
CA TYR A 178 32.48 -16.18 -1.34
C TYR A 178 33.44 -16.74 -0.29
N ALA A 179 33.15 -17.94 0.19
CA ALA A 179 34.10 -18.68 1.02
C ALA A 179 35.38 -18.99 0.23
N GLY A 180 36.48 -19.21 0.94
CA GLY A 180 37.74 -19.64 0.35
C GLY A 180 37.64 -21.05 -0.25
N ASN A 181 38.74 -21.52 -0.85
CA ASN A 181 38.83 -22.90 -1.36
C ASN A 181 38.67 -23.97 -0.25
N ASP A 182 38.84 -23.56 1.01
CA ASP A 182 38.62 -24.36 2.22
C ASP A 182 37.15 -24.39 2.67
N GLY A 183 36.26 -23.65 2.01
CA GLY A 183 34.83 -23.58 2.33
C GLY A 183 34.51 -22.71 3.55
N GLU A 184 35.50 -22.00 4.09
CA GLU A 184 35.34 -21.11 5.24
C GLU A 184 35.51 -19.64 4.88
N PHE A 185 34.89 -18.78 5.69
CA PHE A 185 35.05 -17.34 5.55
C PHE A 185 36.24 -16.86 6.39
N GLY A 186 37.02 -15.94 5.83
CA GLY A 186 38.03 -15.21 6.60
C GLY A 186 37.39 -14.45 7.76
N LEU A 187 38.10 -14.39 8.89
CA LEU A 187 37.69 -13.66 10.08
C LEU A 187 37.34 -12.22 9.72
N ALA A 188 36.25 -11.71 10.30
CA ALA A 188 35.81 -10.34 10.12
C ALA A 188 35.56 -9.69 11.49
N ASN A 189 35.88 -8.41 11.60
CA ASN A 189 35.64 -7.61 12.79
C ASN A 189 35.12 -6.23 12.38
N TYR A 190 34.01 -5.79 12.99
CA TYR A 190 33.37 -4.52 12.65
C TYR A 190 34.27 -3.31 12.93
N ASN A 191 35.23 -3.42 13.85
CA ASN A 191 36.18 -2.34 14.15
C ASN A 191 37.19 -2.11 13.00
N LEU A 192 37.31 -3.04 12.06
CA LEU A 192 38.20 -2.93 10.90
C LEU A 192 37.47 -2.44 9.65
N ILE A 193 36.18 -2.05 9.77
CA ILE A 193 35.42 -1.51 8.65
C ILE A 193 35.91 -0.10 8.36
N THR A 194 36.62 0.05 7.25
CA THR A 194 37.14 1.32 6.73
C THR A 194 36.73 1.49 5.26
N PRO A 195 36.91 2.66 4.64
CA PRO A 195 36.64 2.84 3.22
C PRO A 195 37.41 1.87 2.30
N LEU A 196 38.59 1.40 2.73
CA LEU A 196 39.44 0.46 2.01
C LEU A 196 39.21 -1.01 2.43
N ASN A 197 38.58 -1.25 3.59
CA ASN A 197 38.24 -2.57 4.11
C ASN A 197 36.74 -2.65 4.45
N ALA A 198 35.88 -2.53 3.44
CA ALA A 198 34.43 -2.43 3.65
C ALA A 198 33.79 -3.67 4.32
N LEU A 199 34.46 -4.82 4.25
CA LEU A 199 34.01 -6.08 4.86
C LEU A 199 34.64 -6.35 6.23
N GLY A 200 35.54 -5.47 6.71
CA GLY A 200 36.21 -5.61 7.99
C GLY A 200 37.04 -6.89 8.10
N ILE A 201 37.64 -7.35 6.99
CA ILE A 201 38.43 -8.58 6.98
C ILE A 201 39.66 -8.40 7.86
N VAL A 202 39.88 -9.35 8.76
CA VAL A 202 41.01 -9.34 9.68
C VAL A 202 42.27 -9.74 8.91
N THR A 203 43.10 -8.75 8.61
CA THR A 203 44.43 -8.88 8.01
C THR A 203 45.38 -7.95 8.76
N GLU A 204 46.68 -8.21 8.68
CA GLU A 204 47.69 -7.34 9.29
C GLU A 204 47.60 -5.91 8.74
N ASP A 205 47.60 -5.78 7.40
CA ASP A 205 47.40 -4.51 6.68
C ASP A 205 46.09 -3.81 7.07
N GLY A 206 45.02 -4.58 7.27
CA GLY A 206 43.71 -4.05 7.66
C GLY A 206 43.68 -3.50 9.09
N ILE A 207 44.45 -4.11 10.01
CA ILE A 207 44.61 -3.62 11.37
C ILE A 207 45.44 -2.33 11.37
N GLU A 208 46.56 -2.32 10.64
CA GLU A 208 47.42 -1.14 10.51
C GLU A 208 46.65 0.03 9.91
N SER A 209 45.96 -0.17 8.79
CA SER A 209 45.14 0.85 8.14
C SER A 209 44.04 1.41 9.06
N ALA A 210 43.41 0.56 9.88
CA ALA A 210 42.38 0.99 10.82
C ALA A 210 42.96 1.83 11.96
N LEU A 211 44.16 1.48 12.46
CA LEU A 211 44.87 2.26 13.47
C LEU A 211 45.27 3.64 12.91
N GLU A 212 45.82 3.69 11.69
CA GLU A 212 46.15 4.96 11.03
C GLU A 212 44.92 5.88 10.87
N GLU A 213 43.76 5.33 10.50
CA GLU A 213 42.52 6.12 10.39
C GLU A 213 42.07 6.66 11.76
N ILE A 214 42.20 5.85 12.82
CA ILE A 214 41.87 6.26 14.19
C ILE A 214 42.81 7.38 14.66
N GLU A 215 44.11 7.24 14.44
CA GLU A 215 45.10 8.28 14.76
C GLU A 215 44.80 9.58 14.02
N GLY A 216 44.47 9.50 12.73
CA GLY A 216 44.05 10.66 11.93
C GLY A 216 42.80 11.36 12.48
N LYS A 217 41.82 10.60 12.96
CA LYS A 217 40.61 11.15 13.62
C LYS A 217 40.96 11.82 14.95
N ILE A 218 41.83 11.22 15.75
CA ILE A 218 42.30 11.81 17.02
C ILE A 218 42.95 13.17 16.77
N ILE A 219 43.91 13.24 15.85
CA ILE A 219 44.60 14.48 15.49
C ILE A 219 43.61 15.56 15.02
N LYS A 220 42.63 15.20 14.20
CA LYS A 220 41.61 16.13 13.73
C LYS A 220 40.80 16.72 14.89
N VAL A 221 40.31 15.87 15.80
CA VAL A 221 39.52 16.29 16.95
C VAL A 221 40.35 17.15 17.91
N GLU A 222 41.62 16.79 18.15
CA GLU A 222 42.52 17.59 18.99
C GLU A 222 42.72 19.00 18.43
N ASN A 223 42.88 19.13 17.11
CA ASN A 223 43.01 20.43 16.46
C ASN A 223 41.73 21.27 16.56
N GLU A 224 40.55 20.65 16.38
CA GLU A 224 39.25 21.32 16.54
C GLU A 224 39.06 21.83 17.98
N ILE A 225 39.34 20.99 18.98
CA ILE A 225 39.26 21.36 20.40
C ILE A 225 40.24 22.50 20.72
N ALA A 226 41.48 22.43 20.21
CA ALA A 226 42.47 23.46 20.43
C ALA A 226 42.04 24.81 19.83
N TYR A 227 41.46 24.80 18.64
CA TYR A 227 40.91 25.98 17.98
C TYR A 227 39.75 26.59 18.78
N GLU A 228 38.75 25.80 19.15
CA GLU A 228 37.59 26.27 19.92
C GLU A 228 37.99 26.82 21.29
N LYS A 229 38.89 26.13 21.99
CA LYS A 229 39.43 26.59 23.26
C LYS A 229 40.16 27.93 23.11
N GLY A 230 40.98 28.08 22.07
CA GLY A 230 41.69 29.32 21.78
C GLY A 230 40.72 30.47 21.50
N HIS A 231 39.68 30.21 20.70
CA HIS A 231 38.63 31.18 20.38
C HIS A 231 37.87 31.64 21.64
N LEU A 232 37.42 30.70 22.48
CA LEU A 232 36.74 31.01 23.73
C LEU A 232 37.61 31.82 24.69
N LEU A 233 38.91 31.49 24.79
CA LEU A 233 39.84 32.24 25.62
C LEU A 233 40.05 33.67 25.13
N ALA A 234 40.04 33.91 23.82
CA ALA A 234 40.13 35.24 23.24
C ALA A 234 38.86 36.08 23.47
N GLU A 235 37.69 35.45 23.42
CA GLU A 235 36.40 36.13 23.66
C GLU A 235 36.05 36.25 25.15
N ARG A 236 36.76 35.52 26.02
CA ARG A 236 36.49 35.44 27.46
C ARG A 236 36.38 36.82 28.10
N GLU A 237 37.27 37.74 27.80
CA GLU A 237 37.27 39.07 28.44
C GLU A 237 36.02 39.89 28.09
N ALA A 238 35.60 39.86 26.82
CA ALA A 238 34.38 40.54 26.35
C ALA A 238 33.12 39.92 26.96
N LEU A 239 33.07 38.58 27.05
CA LEU A 239 31.94 37.86 27.66
C LEU A 239 31.85 38.10 29.17
N MET A 240 32.99 38.13 29.87
CA MET A 240 33.04 38.45 31.30
C MET A 240 32.60 39.89 31.59
N ALA A 241 32.96 40.85 30.72
CA ALA A 241 32.51 42.24 30.84
C ALA A 241 30.98 42.37 30.68
N GLN A 242 30.37 41.65 29.74
CA GLN A 242 28.91 41.63 29.56
C GLN A 242 28.17 41.01 30.75
N LEU A 243 28.76 40.01 31.42
CA LEU A 243 28.22 39.40 32.63
C LEU A 243 28.23 40.36 33.82
N ASP A 244 29.29 41.15 33.97
CA ASP A 244 29.39 42.16 35.05
C ASP A 244 28.40 43.32 34.85
N GLU A 245 28.08 43.71 33.60
CA GLU A 245 27.07 44.73 33.30
C GLU A 245 25.62 44.23 33.48
N GLY A 246 25.37 42.91 33.37
CA GLY A 246 24.05 42.29 33.50
C GLY A 246 23.48 42.22 34.91
N HIS A 247 24.28 42.48 35.96
CA HIS A 247 23.83 42.48 37.36
C HIS A 247 23.38 43.85 37.89
N GLY A 248 23.18 44.83 37.00
CA GLY A 248 22.94 46.22 37.34
C GLY A 248 21.60 46.83 36.90
N HIS A 249 20.50 46.09 36.73
CA HIS A 249 19.17 46.73 36.58
C HIS A 249 17.98 45.80 36.89
N HIS A 250 17.68 45.61 38.18
CA HIS A 250 16.30 45.35 38.63
C HIS A 250 15.94 46.41 39.68
N GLY A 251 15.17 47.41 39.27
CA GLY A 251 14.68 48.49 40.12
C GLY A 251 13.47 49.16 39.46
N HIS A 252 12.30 48.57 39.72
CA HIS A 252 10.93 49.09 39.61
C HIS A 252 10.66 50.42 38.88
N ALA A 253 9.78 50.37 37.88
CA ALA A 253 8.75 51.38 37.70
C ALA A 253 7.49 50.72 37.13
N ASP A 254 6.39 50.90 37.85
CA ASP A 254 5.04 50.43 37.57
C ASP A 254 4.48 50.94 36.23
N HIS A 255 3.67 50.14 35.54
CA HIS A 255 2.23 50.41 35.36
C HIS A 255 1.57 49.52 34.29
N ALA A 256 0.44 48.94 34.69
CA ALA A 256 -0.82 48.81 33.95
C ALA A 256 -0.97 47.79 32.80
N GLU A 257 -1.75 46.74 33.12
CA GLU A 257 -2.94 46.23 32.40
C GLU A 257 -3.01 46.34 30.87
N HIS A 258 -3.16 45.18 30.20
CA HIS A 258 -4.18 44.81 29.20
C HIS A 258 -3.72 43.53 28.47
N SER A 259 -4.30 42.36 28.77
CA SER A 259 -5.47 41.74 28.11
C SER A 259 -5.16 41.02 26.79
N ASP A 260 -5.34 39.70 26.83
CA ASP A 260 -5.90 38.80 25.82
C ASP A 260 -5.09 38.28 24.62
N GLU A 261 -5.44 37.01 24.32
CA GLU A 261 -5.21 36.17 23.13
C GLU A 261 -3.95 35.30 23.15
N ASP A 262 -4.05 34.03 23.57
CA ASP A 262 -4.51 32.86 22.79
C ASP A 262 -3.62 32.60 21.56
N HIS A 263 -2.86 31.51 21.61
CA HIS A 263 -2.97 30.39 20.65
C HIS A 263 -1.85 29.37 20.88
N GLY A 264 -2.27 28.14 21.15
CA GLY A 264 -1.40 26.98 21.16
C GLY A 264 -0.95 26.59 19.76
N HIS A 265 0.26 26.05 19.70
CA HIS A 265 0.84 25.24 18.63
C HIS A 265 2.15 24.69 19.22
N ALA A 266 2.67 23.52 18.88
CA ALA A 266 2.22 22.31 18.23
C ALA A 266 3.42 21.37 18.37
N ASP A 267 3.17 20.08 18.50
CA ASP A 267 4.16 19.02 18.30
C ASP A 267 4.76 19.10 16.88
N HIS A 268 6.08 18.99 16.76
CA HIS A 268 6.91 18.63 15.58
C HIS A 268 8.37 18.65 16.10
N GLU A 269 9.28 17.69 15.91
CA GLU A 269 9.44 16.45 15.13
C GLU A 269 10.36 15.51 15.92
#